data_AF-A0A2N1LBQ2-F1
#
_entry.id   AF-A0A2N1LBQ2-F1
#
_cell.length_a   1.000
_cell.length_b   1.000
_cell.length_c   1.000
_cell.angle_alpha   90.00
_cell.angle_beta   90.00
_cell.angle_gamma   90.00
#
_symmetry.space_group_name_H-M   'P 1'
#
loop_
_entity.id
_entity.type
_entity.pdbx_description
1 polymer ?
#
loop_
_entity_poly.entity_id
_entity_poly.type
_entity_poly.pdbx_seq_one_letter_code
_entity_poly.pdbx_strand_id
1 'polypeptide(L)'
;ISPPDSAIPNINSPYNSSPSSSPLINFGQINVNGLCSPIRQLHLLNYFLHSSFGVLSLNDTRLTSSSAKFIYQNKHFQYNFKSYWALSPSNS
;
A
#
# COMPACT_ATOMS: atom_id res chain seq x y z
N ILE A 1 32.26 34.87 34.23
CA ILE A 1 32.22 33.60 33.47
C ILE A 1 31.52 33.89 32.16
N SER A 2 32.28 34.01 31.08
CA SER A 2 31.79 34.15 29.72
C SER A 2 31.69 32.75 29.12
N PRO A 3 30.71 32.45 28.23
CA PRO A 3 30.69 31.15 27.56
C PRO A 3 31.88 31.07 26.60
N PRO A 4 32.41 29.86 26.33
CA PRO A 4 33.48 29.71 25.37
C PRO A 4 32.93 29.97 23.96
N ASP A 5 33.57 30.90 23.27
CA ASP A 5 33.37 31.18 21.85
C ASP A 5 33.83 29.98 21.02
N SER A 6 33.12 29.74 19.91
CA SER A 6 33.49 28.89 18.76
C SER A 6 33.40 27.37 18.91
N ALA A 7 32.17 26.83 18.80
CA ALA A 7 31.99 25.53 18.17
C ALA A 7 32.10 25.70 16.65
N ILE A 8 33.30 25.48 16.09
CA ILE A 8 33.52 25.44 14.65
C ILE A 8 32.80 24.20 14.10
N PRO A 9 31.81 24.31 13.18
CA PRO A 9 31.27 23.14 12.53
C PRO A 9 32.35 22.57 11.61
N ASN A 10 32.79 21.34 11.88
CA ASN A 10 33.70 20.59 11.02
C ASN A 10 32.94 20.15 9.76
N ILE A 11 32.92 21.01 8.74
CA ILE A 11 32.30 20.77 7.43
C ILE A 11 33.30 19.97 6.58
N ASN A 12 33.55 18.71 6.92
CA ASN A 12 34.27 17.76 6.05
C ASN A 12 33.84 16.33 6.40
N SER A 13 32.57 16.00 6.16
CA SER A 13 32.12 14.60 6.13
C SER A 13 31.99 14.16 4.66
N PRO A 14 32.67 13.08 4.21
CA PRO A 14 32.56 12.57 2.84
C PRO A 14 31.18 11.93 2.53
N TYR A 15 30.28 11.90 3.52
CA TYR A 15 28.95 11.33 3.38
C TYR A 15 27.95 12.38 2.93
N ASN A 16 28.15 12.92 1.72
CA ASN A 16 27.04 13.45 0.94
C ASN A 16 26.23 12.27 0.39
N SER A 17 25.63 11.50 1.31
CA SER A 17 24.52 10.63 0.96
C SER A 17 23.37 11.55 0.61
N SER A 18 23.27 11.93 -0.67
CA SER A 18 22.01 12.47 -1.20
C SER A 18 20.90 11.55 -0.69
N PRO A 19 19.87 12.08 0.00
CA PRO A 19 18.79 11.24 0.47
C PRO A 19 18.26 10.49 -0.74
N SER A 20 18.39 9.16 -0.72
CA SER A 20 17.84 8.33 -1.77
C SER A 20 16.35 8.63 -1.80
N SER A 21 15.89 9.29 -2.85
CA SER A 21 14.48 9.55 -3.09
C SER A 21 13.81 8.23 -3.49
N SER A 22 13.76 7.30 -2.53
CA SER A 22 12.93 6.13 -2.66
C SER A 22 11.48 6.64 -2.66
N PRO A 23 10.67 6.27 -3.67
CA PRO A 23 9.30 6.72 -3.72
C PRO A 23 8.58 6.24 -2.46
N LEU A 24 7.97 7.18 -1.73
CA LEU A 24 7.14 6.85 -0.58
C LEU A 24 5.96 6.00 -1.06
N ILE A 25 5.78 4.83 -0.44
CA ILE A 25 4.64 3.95 -0.75
C ILE A 25 3.47 4.35 0.14
N ASN A 26 2.38 4.79 -0.49
CA ASN A 26 1.15 5.13 0.21
C ASN A 26 0.32 3.86 0.46
N PHE A 27 -0.08 3.65 1.72
CA PHE A 27 -0.95 2.56 2.13
C PHE A 27 -2.36 3.10 2.42
N GLY A 28 -3.38 2.41 1.91
CA GLY A 28 -4.78 2.69 2.19
C GLY A 28 -5.49 1.46 2.73
N GLN A 29 -6.60 1.66 3.44
CA GLN A 29 -7.50 0.59 3.85
C GLN A 29 -8.95 1.05 3.72
N ILE A 30 -9.81 0.19 3.19
CA ILE A 30 -11.22 0.47 2.99
C ILE A 30 -12.08 -0.73 3.38
N ASN A 31 -13.22 -0.46 4.04
CA ASN A 31 -14.29 -1.42 4.18
C ASN A 31 -15.17 -1.36 2.92
N VAL A 32 -15.21 -2.44 2.16
CA VAL A 32 -15.94 -2.50 0.89
C VAL A 32 -17.38 -2.98 1.06
N ASN A 33 -17.80 -3.44 2.25
CA ASN A 33 -19.16 -3.94 2.51
C ASN A 33 -19.62 -4.96 1.44
N GLY A 34 -18.72 -5.87 1.04
CA GLY A 34 -18.92 -6.89 0.01
C GLY A 34 -18.28 -6.59 -1.35
N LEU A 35 -17.84 -7.61 -2.07
CA LEU A 35 -17.32 -7.49 -3.44
C LEU A 35 -17.92 -8.53 -4.40
N CYS A 36 -19.05 -9.14 -4.03
CA CYS A 36 -19.67 -10.19 -4.83
C CYS A 36 -20.18 -9.70 -6.20
N SER A 37 -20.42 -8.40 -6.38
CA SER A 37 -20.89 -7.83 -7.65
C SER A 37 -19.71 -7.46 -8.57
N PRO A 38 -19.71 -7.90 -9.85
CA PRO A 38 -18.69 -7.50 -10.83
C PRO A 38 -18.55 -5.99 -11.00
N ILE A 39 -19.64 -5.23 -10.90
CA ILE A 39 -19.63 -3.77 -11.02
C ILE A 39 -18.85 -3.15 -9.86
N ARG A 40 -19.04 -3.68 -8.64
CA ARG A 40 -18.32 -3.18 -7.46
C ARG A 40 -16.83 -3.51 -7.52
N GLN A 41 -16.48 -4.69 -8.04
CA GLN A 41 -15.08 -5.06 -8.28
C GLN A 41 -14.41 -4.12 -9.29
N LEU A 42 -15.11 -3.78 -10.39
CA LEU A 42 -14.60 -2.84 -11.39
C LEU A 42 -14.46 -1.42 -10.82
N HIS A 43 -15.44 -0.96 -10.05
CA HIS A 43 -15.37 0.34 -9.40
C HIS A 43 -14.19 0.42 -8.42
N LEU A 44 -13.98 -0.62 -7.62
CA LEU A 44 -12.83 -0.69 -6.71
C LEU A 44 -11.50 -0.68 -7.46
N LEU A 45 -11.41 -1.41 -8.57
CA LEU A 45 -10.21 -1.40 -9.41
C LEU A 45 -9.94 -0.01 -9.98
N ASN A 46 -10.96 0.65 -10.52
CA ASN A 46 -10.83 2.01 -11.04
C ASN A 46 -10.45 2.99 -9.93
N TYR A 47 -11.05 2.87 -8.75
CA TYR A 47 -10.68 3.65 -7.58
C TYR A 47 -9.19 3.48 -7.25
N PHE A 48 -8.69 2.24 -7.21
CA PHE A 48 -7.27 1.97 -6.92
C PHE A 48 -6.34 2.55 -7.99
N LEU A 49 -6.62 2.31 -9.28
CA LEU A 49 -5.81 2.79 -10.41
C LEU A 49 -5.73 4.32 -10.49
N HIS A 50 -6.76 5.03 -10.03
CA HIS A 50 -6.81 6.49 -10.00
C HIS A 50 -6.46 7.08 -8.63
N SER A 51 -6.19 6.25 -7.63
CA SER A 51 -5.73 6.69 -6.31
C SER A 51 -4.22 6.90 -6.30
N SER A 52 -3.72 7.62 -5.30
CA SER A 52 -2.28 7.74 -5.03
C SER A 52 -1.74 6.57 -4.18
N PHE A 53 -2.54 5.54 -3.90
CA PHE A 53 -2.13 4.40 -3.08
C PHE A 53 -1.25 3.43 -3.87
N GLY A 54 -0.12 3.04 -3.29
CA GLY A 54 0.70 1.93 -3.78
C GLY A 54 0.18 0.57 -3.30
N VAL A 55 -0.49 0.55 -2.14
CA VAL A 55 -1.09 -0.66 -1.56
C VAL A 55 -2.45 -0.32 -0.96
N LEU A 56 -3.48 -1.11 -1.27
CA LEU A 56 -4.82 -0.95 -0.73
C LEU A 56 -5.30 -2.25 -0.06
N SER A 57 -5.59 -2.17 1.24
CA SER A 57 -6.18 -3.26 2.03
C SER A 57 -7.70 -3.18 2.01
N LEU A 58 -8.37 -4.33 1.89
CA LEU A 58 -9.82 -4.43 1.72
C LEU A 58 -10.41 -5.27 2.86
N ASN A 59 -11.38 -4.71 3.58
CA ASN A 59 -12.10 -5.37 4.66
C ASN A 59 -13.55 -5.68 4.27
N ASP A 60 -14.15 -6.69 4.91
CA ASP A 60 -15.53 -7.16 4.66
C ASP A 60 -15.80 -7.40 3.16
N THR A 61 -14.93 -8.17 2.48
CA THR A 61 -15.11 -8.46 1.05
C THR A 61 -16.28 -9.41 0.79
N ARG A 62 -16.70 -10.19 1.80
CA ARG A 62 -17.74 -11.25 1.69
C ARG A 62 -17.48 -12.25 0.57
N LEU A 63 -16.24 -12.33 0.10
CA LEU A 63 -15.79 -13.28 -0.89
C LEU A 63 -15.47 -14.61 -0.19
N THR A 64 -15.86 -15.71 -0.82
CA THR A 64 -15.32 -17.02 -0.47
C THR A 64 -13.85 -17.10 -0.91
N SER A 65 -13.06 -17.99 -0.28
CA SER A 65 -11.66 -18.22 -0.67
C SER A 65 -11.48 -18.48 -2.18
N SER A 66 -12.38 -19.29 -2.77
CA SER A 66 -12.37 -19.60 -4.21
C SER A 66 -12.63 -18.39 -5.09
N SER A 67 -13.63 -17.56 -4.73
CA SER A 67 -13.97 -16.34 -5.48
C SER A 67 -12.88 -15.27 -5.38
N ALA A 68 -12.28 -15.10 -4.21
CA ALA A 68 -11.13 -14.21 -4.02
C ALA A 68 -9.97 -14.62 -4.94
N LYS A 69 -9.59 -15.91 -4.92
CA LYS A 69 -8.51 -16.44 -5.77
C LYS A 69 -8.76 -16.17 -7.26
N PHE A 70 -10.00 -16.31 -7.74
CA PHE A 70 -10.34 -16.14 -9.16
C PHE A 70 -10.32 -14.68 -9.66
N ILE A 71 -10.88 -13.75 -8.89
CA ILE A 71 -10.95 -12.32 -9.27
C ILE A 71 -9.54 -11.74 -9.43
N TYR A 72 -8.65 -12.12 -8.51
CA TYR A 72 -7.32 -11.55 -8.43
C TYR A 72 -6.33 -12.14 -9.45
N GLN A 73 -6.44 -13.43 -9.79
CA GLN A 73 -5.58 -14.05 -10.82
C GLN A 73 -5.79 -13.45 -12.21
N ASN A 74 -7.05 -13.18 -12.59
CA ASN A 74 -7.36 -12.60 -13.90
C ASN A 74 -6.88 -11.14 -14.04
N LYS A 75 -6.89 -10.37 -12.96
CA LYS A 75 -6.55 -8.95 -12.99
C LYS A 75 -5.05 -8.69 -12.83
N HIS A 76 -4.30 -9.63 -12.26
CA HIS A 76 -2.83 -9.55 -12.15
C HIS A 76 -2.15 -9.45 -13.51
N PHE A 77 -2.53 -10.32 -14.46
CA PHE A 77 -1.93 -10.31 -15.80
C PHE A 77 -2.19 -9.02 -16.57
N GLN A 78 -3.31 -8.35 -16.30
CA GLN A 78 -3.71 -7.16 -17.03
C GLN A 78 -3.05 -5.87 -16.49
N TYR A 79 -2.78 -5.78 -15.19
CA TYR A 79 -2.37 -4.53 -14.53
C TYR A 79 -1.07 -4.63 -13.70
N ASN A 80 -0.38 -5.77 -13.73
CA ASN A 80 0.91 -6.00 -13.06
C ASN A 80 0.91 -5.66 -11.54
N PHE A 81 -0.20 -5.90 -10.84
CA PHE A 81 -0.28 -5.73 -9.38
C PHE A 81 -0.34 -7.08 -8.64
N LYS A 82 0.45 -7.21 -7.58
CA LYS A 82 0.34 -8.38 -6.69
C LYS A 82 -0.85 -8.23 -5.76
N SER A 83 -1.55 -9.33 -5.53
CA SER A 83 -2.69 -9.41 -4.63
C SER A 83 -2.44 -10.50 -3.59
N TYR A 84 -2.81 -10.19 -2.36
CA TYR A 84 -2.68 -11.09 -1.21
C TYR A 84 -4.05 -11.21 -0.57
N TRP A 85 -4.36 -12.38 -0.05
CA TRP A 85 -5.62 -12.63 0.66
C TRP A 85 -5.32 -13.36 1.96
N ALA A 86 -6.10 -13.05 2.98
CA ALA A 86 -6.12 -13.75 4.25
C ALA A 86 -7.57 -14.09 4.59
N LEU A 87 -7.77 -15.28 5.15
CA LEU A 87 -9.07 -15.65 5.71
C LEU A 87 -9.24 -14.89 7.02
N SER A 88 -10.45 -14.39 7.27
CA SER A 88 -10.81 -14.02 8.64
C SER A 88 -10.75 -15.28 9.50
N PRO A 89 -10.16 -15.21 10.71
CA PRO A 89 -10.25 -16.32 11.65
C PRO A 89 -11.73 -16.64 11.88
N SER A 90 -12.12 -17.88 11.67
CA SER A 90 -13.42 -18.37 12.10
C SER A 90 -13.40 -18.40 13.62
N ASN A 91 -14.23 -17.58 14.27
CA ASN A 91 -14.54 -17.78 15.68
C ASN A 91 -15.27 -19.13 15.77
N SER A 92 -14.53 -20.17 16.16
CA SER A 92 -15.04 -21.52 16.43
C SER A 92 -15.80 -21.56 17.75
#